data_AF-A6DNT3-F1
#
_entry.id   AF-A6DNT3-F1
#
_cell.length_a   1.000
_cell.length_b   1.000
_cell.length_c   1.000
_cell.angle_alpha   90.00
_cell.angle_beta   90.00
_cell.angle_gamma   90.00
#
_symmetry.space_group_name_H-M   'P 1'
#
loop_
_entity.id
_entity.type
_entity.pdbx_description
1 polymer ?
#
loop_
_entity_poly.entity_id
_entity_poly.type
_entity_poly.pdbx_seq_one_letter_code
_entity_poly.pdbx_strand_id
1 'polypeptide(L)'
;MLNIIKTSDLKLENLPDLSASWRIVSRFALTFDPTEIGDYGEKSGDLDNVSEESNIVELRSHLYVEQRRWNHFGDDPDEETMNAIKTIMKMLHEKVIS
;
A
#
# COMPACT_ATOMS: atom_id res chain seq x y z
N MET A 1 -18.97 3.99 1.38
CA MET A 1 -18.49 2.81 0.65
C MET A 1 -17.16 3.21 0.03
N LEU A 2 -16.07 2.51 0.33
CA LEU A 2 -14.81 2.71 -0.41
C LEU A 2 -14.95 1.91 -1.70
N ASN A 3 -14.62 2.53 -2.83
CA ASN A 3 -14.63 1.85 -4.12
C ASN A 3 -13.30 1.13 -4.29
N ILE A 4 -13.38 -0.16 -4.63
CA ILE A 4 -12.22 -0.96 -4.97
C ILE A 4 -11.65 -0.46 -6.30
N ILE A 5 -10.33 -0.31 -6.35
CA ILE A 5 -9.57 0.03 -7.56
C ILE A 5 -8.70 -1.19 -7.87
N LYS A 6 -9.04 -1.90 -8.94
CA LYS A 6 -8.22 -2.99 -9.47
C LYS A 6 -6.84 -2.48 -9.84
N THR A 7 -5.81 -3.27 -9.61
CA THR A 7 -4.43 -2.84 -9.91
C THR A 7 -4.25 -2.49 -11.39
N SER A 8 -4.96 -3.17 -12.30
CA SER A 8 -4.98 -2.87 -13.74
C SER A 8 -5.57 -1.51 -14.10
N ASP A 9 -6.44 -0.95 -13.26
CA ASP A 9 -7.13 0.32 -13.48
C ASP A 9 -6.49 1.47 -12.69
N LEU A 10 -5.43 1.18 -11.92
CA LEU A 10 -4.78 2.15 -11.07
C LEU A 10 -4.08 3.22 -11.90
N LYS A 11 -4.41 4.48 -11.63
CA LYS A 11 -3.80 5.65 -12.27
C LYS A 11 -3.12 6.54 -11.24
N LEU A 12 -2.22 7.38 -11.73
CA LEU A 12 -1.49 8.35 -10.89
C LEU A 12 -2.44 9.26 -10.08
N GLU A 13 -3.59 9.65 -10.67
CA GLU A 13 -4.61 10.46 -10.00
C GLU A 13 -5.29 9.76 -8.80
N ASN A 14 -5.16 8.44 -8.69
CA ASN A 14 -5.68 7.67 -7.57
C ASN A 14 -4.67 7.55 -6.42
N LEU A 15 -3.38 7.82 -6.68
CA LEU A 15 -2.34 7.71 -5.69
C LEU A 15 -2.34 8.94 -4.76
N PRO A 16 -2.28 8.75 -3.44
CA PRO A 16 -1.95 9.82 -2.52
C PRO A 16 -0.64 10.52 -2.87
N ASP A 17 -0.53 11.79 -2.51
CA ASP A 17 0.73 12.54 -2.55
C ASP A 17 1.81 11.84 -1.70
N LEU A 18 3.09 11.97 -2.08
CA LEU A 18 4.20 11.35 -1.35
C LEU A 18 4.38 11.90 0.08
N SER A 19 3.85 13.10 0.35
CA SER A 19 3.81 13.73 1.67
C SER A 19 2.51 13.47 2.44
N ALA A 20 1.60 12.65 1.89
CA ALA A 20 0.30 12.38 2.51
C ALA A 20 0.45 11.72 3.89
N SER A 21 -0.45 12.10 4.80
CA SER A 21 -0.50 11.49 6.13
C SER A 21 -1.01 10.05 6.09
N TRP A 22 -0.74 9.29 7.16
CA TRP A 22 -1.24 7.92 7.29
C TRP A 22 -2.75 7.82 7.07
N ARG A 23 -3.53 8.78 7.57
CA ARG A 23 -4.99 8.81 7.38
C ARG A 23 -5.41 8.79 5.91
N ILE A 24 -4.63 9.40 5.01
CA ILE A 24 -4.91 9.40 3.57
C ILE A 24 -4.41 8.10 2.94
N VAL A 25 -3.19 7.68 3.28
CA VAL A 25 -2.59 6.44 2.77
C VAL A 25 -3.41 5.21 3.17
N SER A 26 -3.86 5.11 4.42
CA SER A 26 -4.73 4.03 4.91
C SER A 26 -6.06 3.95 4.15
N ARG A 27 -6.67 5.08 3.79
CA ARG A 27 -7.88 5.09 2.96
C ARG A 27 -7.61 4.58 1.56
N PHE A 28 -6.48 4.95 0.98
CA PHE A 28 -6.04 4.44 -0.31
C PHE A 28 -5.74 2.93 -0.25
N ALA A 29 -5.06 2.46 0.80
CA ALA A 29 -4.75 1.05 1.00
C ALA A 29 -6.02 0.18 1.01
N LEU A 30 -7.12 0.68 1.59
CA LEU A 30 -8.43 0.01 1.58
C LEU A 30 -9.11 -0.06 0.21
N THR A 31 -8.58 0.60 -0.83
CA THR A 31 -9.09 0.45 -2.21
C THR A 31 -8.56 -0.79 -2.90
N PHE A 32 -7.56 -1.46 -2.33
CA PHE A 32 -6.98 -2.65 -2.92
C PHE A 32 -7.95 -3.84 -2.85
N ASP A 33 -8.01 -4.63 -3.92
CA ASP A 33 -8.77 -5.87 -3.92
C ASP A 33 -7.90 -7.02 -3.36
N PRO A 34 -8.23 -7.56 -2.17
CA PRO A 34 -7.43 -8.62 -1.55
C PRO A 34 -7.44 -9.92 -2.36
N THR A 35 -8.33 -10.10 -3.34
CA THR A 35 -8.29 -11.26 -4.24
C THR A 35 -7.10 -11.25 -5.19
N GLU A 36 -6.43 -10.09 -5.37
CA GLU A 36 -5.25 -9.96 -6.23
C GLU A 36 -3.96 -10.47 -5.58
N ILE A 37 -3.94 -10.67 -4.24
CA ILE A 37 -2.74 -11.08 -3.48
C ILE A 37 -2.12 -12.40 -3.97
N GLY A 38 -2.96 -13.37 -4.35
CA GLY A 38 -2.51 -14.71 -4.73
C GLY A 38 -1.60 -15.35 -3.67
N ASP A 39 -0.50 -15.95 -4.12
CA ASP A 39 0.49 -16.64 -3.26
C ASP A 39 1.41 -15.68 -2.48
N TYR A 40 1.35 -14.37 -2.71
CA TYR A 40 2.19 -13.37 -2.05
C TYR A 40 1.68 -12.99 -0.63
N GLY A 41 0.56 -13.58 -0.19
CA GLY A 41 -0.14 -13.17 1.03
C GLY A 41 0.68 -13.26 2.31
N GLU A 42 1.53 -14.29 2.45
CA GLU A 42 2.37 -14.44 3.64
C GLU A 42 3.47 -13.37 3.72
N LYS A 43 3.99 -12.94 2.57
CA LYS A 43 5.06 -11.92 2.48
C LYS A 43 4.53 -10.49 2.66
N SER A 44 3.25 -10.27 2.39
CA SER A 44 2.62 -8.95 2.42
C SER A 44 2.53 -8.34 3.83
N GLY A 45 2.76 -9.13 4.88
CA GLY A 45 2.73 -8.65 6.27
C GLY A 45 4.06 -8.14 6.80
N ASP A 46 5.12 -8.23 6.00
CA ASP A 46 6.47 -7.90 6.42
C ASP A 46 7.09 -6.93 5.40
N LEU A 47 7.25 -5.69 5.84
CA LEU A 47 7.75 -4.57 5.04
C LEU A 47 9.19 -4.78 4.59
N ASP A 48 9.96 -5.67 5.23
CA ASP A 48 11.31 -6.03 4.80
C ASP A 48 11.31 -6.82 3.47
N ASN A 49 10.16 -7.39 3.07
CA ASN A 49 10.01 -8.06 1.78
C ASN A 49 9.76 -7.10 0.60
N VAL A 50 9.68 -5.79 0.86
CA VAL A 50 9.54 -4.77 -0.18
C VAL A 50 10.88 -4.57 -0.88
N SER A 51 10.88 -4.63 -2.21
CA SER A 51 12.07 -4.36 -3.02
C SER A 51 11.73 -3.58 -4.30
N GLU A 52 12.75 -3.10 -5.01
CA GLU A 52 12.58 -2.44 -6.31
C GLU A 52 11.95 -3.37 -7.37
N GLU A 53 12.10 -4.69 -7.20
CA GLU A 53 11.51 -5.69 -8.08
C GLU A 53 10.02 -5.94 -7.78
N SER A 54 9.53 -5.49 -6.62
CA SER A 54 8.13 -5.69 -6.24
C SER A 54 7.18 -5.10 -7.28
N ASN A 55 6.19 -5.86 -7.70
CA ASN A 55 5.18 -5.38 -8.64
C ASN A 55 4.10 -4.55 -7.94
N ILE A 56 3.22 -3.91 -8.70
CA ILE A 56 2.20 -3.01 -8.15
C ILE A 56 1.24 -3.75 -7.20
N VAL A 57 0.91 -5.02 -7.48
CA VAL A 57 0.02 -5.83 -6.63
C VAL A 57 0.68 -6.08 -5.27
N GLU A 58 1.95 -6.48 -5.26
CA GLU A 58 2.73 -6.73 -4.05
C GLU A 58 2.87 -5.45 -3.21
N LEU A 59 3.17 -4.32 -3.83
CA LEU A 59 3.25 -3.03 -3.13
C LEU A 59 1.90 -2.63 -2.52
N ARG A 60 0.79 -2.83 -3.24
CA ARG A 60 -0.56 -2.55 -2.72
C ARG A 60 -0.95 -3.52 -1.60
N SER A 61 -0.54 -4.78 -1.67
CA SER A 61 -0.85 -5.77 -0.64
C SER A 61 -0.14 -5.45 0.68
N HIS A 62 1.11 -4.99 0.65
CA HIS A 62 1.81 -4.47 1.84
C HIS A 62 1.04 -3.34 2.52
N LEU A 63 0.63 -2.32 1.75
CA LEU A 63 -0.15 -1.20 2.29
C LEU A 63 -1.48 -1.67 2.89
N TYR A 64 -2.16 -2.61 2.22
CA TYR A 64 -3.43 -3.16 2.70
C TYR A 64 -3.27 -3.90 4.04
N VAL A 65 -2.23 -4.72 4.19
CA VAL A 65 -1.97 -5.43 5.45
C VAL A 65 -1.61 -4.46 6.57
N GLU A 66 -0.75 -3.48 6.30
CA GLU A 66 -0.42 -2.45 7.29
C GLU A 66 -1.66 -1.65 7.71
N GLN A 67 -2.53 -1.31 6.76
CA GLN A 67 -3.80 -0.67 7.11
C GLN A 67 -4.60 -1.49 8.12
N ARG A 68 -4.70 -2.81 7.92
CA ARG A 68 -5.42 -3.69 8.84
C ARG A 68 -4.74 -3.80 10.19
N ARG A 69 -3.41 -3.88 10.21
CA ARG A 69 -2.57 -3.95 11.42
C ARG A 69 -2.83 -2.74 12.31
N TRP A 70 -2.66 -1.53 11.77
CA TRP A 70 -2.80 -0.29 12.54
C TRP A 70 -4.26 0.02 12.89
N ASN A 71 -5.21 -0.35 12.03
CA ASN A 71 -6.62 -0.28 12.39
C ASN A 71 -6.98 -1.25 13.54
N HIS A 72 -6.32 -2.40 13.64
CA HIS A 72 -6.51 -3.33 14.76
C HIS A 72 -5.90 -2.79 16.06
N PHE A 73 -4.72 -2.17 15.99
CA PHE A 73 -4.09 -1.53 17.15
C PHE A 73 -4.83 -0.25 17.59
N GLY A 74 -5.55 0.41 16.70
CA GLY A 74 -6.26 1.64 16.99
C GLY A 74 -5.34 2.87 17.11
N ASP A 75 -4.15 2.79 16.50
CA ASP A 75 -3.13 3.84 16.52
C ASP A 75 -2.54 4.08 15.11
N ASP A 76 -1.80 5.17 14.96
CA ASP A 76 -1.04 5.47 13.76
C ASP A 76 0.31 4.71 13.77
N PRO A 77 0.90 4.40 12.60
CA PRO A 77 2.21 3.78 12.52
C PRO A 77 3.29 4.66 13.14
N ASP A 78 4.29 4.02 13.73
CA ASP A 78 5.49 4.71 14.19
C ASP A 78 6.30 5.29 13.02
N GLU A 79 7.33 6.09 13.35
CA GLU A 79 8.12 6.80 12.36
C GLU A 79 8.85 5.85 11.39
N GLU A 80 9.36 4.72 11.90
CA GLU A 80 10.05 3.70 11.11
C GLU A 80 9.09 3.08 10.08
N THR A 81 7.92 2.63 10.54
CA THR A 81 6.88 2.06 9.69
C THR A 81 6.36 3.09 8.68
N MET A 82 6.18 4.34 9.10
CA MET A 82 5.78 5.42 8.18
C MET A 82 6.83 5.69 7.09
N ASN A 83 8.13 5.55 7.39
CA ASN A 83 9.18 5.71 6.40
C ASN A 83 9.16 4.55 5.38
N ALA A 84 8.93 3.32 5.82
CA ALA A 84 8.73 2.17 4.92
C ALA A 84 7.49 2.35 4.03
N ILE A 85 6.37 2.80 4.59
CA ILE A 85 5.15 3.13 3.84
C ILE A 85 5.41 4.20 2.77
N LYS A 86 6.17 5.25 3.09
CA LYS A 86 6.54 6.29 2.11
C LYS A 86 7.41 5.72 0.98
N THR A 87 8.31 4.80 1.28
CA THR A 87 9.11 4.10 0.27
C THR A 87 8.23 3.30 -0.68
N ILE A 88 7.26 2.53 -0.16
CA ILE A 88 6.27 1.82 -0.99
C ILE A 88 5.49 2.81 -1.86
N MET A 89 5.02 3.91 -1.29
CA MET A 89 4.28 4.94 -2.04
C MET A 89 5.11 5.52 -3.18
N LYS A 90 6.39 5.81 -2.95
CA LYS A 90 7.31 6.27 -4.00
C LYS A 90 7.45 5.24 -5.12
N MET A 91 7.66 3.97 -4.78
CA MET A 91 7.76 2.88 -5.78
C MET A 91 6.46 2.71 -6.58
N LEU A 92 5.29 2.86 -5.94
CA LEU A 92 4.00 2.84 -6.63
C LEU A 92 3.88 3.98 -7.64
N HIS A 93 4.26 5.21 -7.26
CA HIS A 93 4.26 6.35 -8.19
C HIS A 93 5.15 6.09 -9.40
N GLU A 94 6.37 5.61 -9.18
CA GLU A 94 7.32 5.31 -10.27
C GLU A 94 6.78 4.21 -11.21
N LYS A 95 6.19 3.15 -10.68
CA LYS A 95 5.69 2.01 -11.46
C LYS A 95 4.37 2.29 -12.20
N VAL A 96 3.55 3.22 -11.73
CA VAL A 96 2.31 3.62 -12.42
C VAL A 96 2.58 4.58 -13.58
N ILE A 97 3.72 5.29 -13.55
CA ILE A 97 4.14 6.19 -14.64
C ILE A 97 4.89 5.43 -15.74
N SER A 98 5.62 4.37 -15.37
CA SER A 98 6.40 3.54 -16.29
C SER A 98 5.55 2.67 -17.21
#